data_AF-A0AAV5DF27-F1
#
_entry.id   AF-A0AAV5DF27-F1
#
_cell.length_a   1.000
_cell.length_b   1.000
_cell.length_c   1.000
_cell.angle_alpha   90.00
_cell.angle_beta   90.00
_cell.angle_gamma   90.00
#
_symmetry.space_group_name_H-M   'P 1'
#
loop_
_entity.id
_entity.type
_entity.pdbx_description
1 polymer ?
#
loop_
_entity_poly.entity_id
_entity_poly.type
_entity_poly.pdbx_seq_one_letter_code
_entity_poly.pdbx_strand_id
1 'polypeptide(L)'
;MAVDCLLLLLDDRDTWRAVADATASRLVDLAEVRQLGPRKRIGDAIASALLLLDVDRVEELGFEAKEAIAELRKMKVERKEEEEGMPGDELLRREALAKEKRRQGNDRFVDGDVDKAIELYTQALDLCPLSRRTERLVLYSNRAQCRLARRDADAAASDATRALALARPANAHARSLWRRAQAYDMKGMARESLLDCLAFAGAWLDRRRRKRRPARGGGSVNPKLPYCVARMISKQMSVTGLFAAMAKTNGDKQLGGGGGDRMLRCDDDDDDGDDEDDPDDDGGSEEELSDDGLKICTSG
;
A
#
# COMPACT_ATOMS: atom_id res chain seq x y z
N MET A 1 -16.71 -8.19 4.50
CA MET A 1 -17.53 -7.84 5.66
C MET A 1 -17.47 -6.34 5.77
N ALA A 2 -16.41 -5.73 6.32
CA ALA A 2 -16.33 -4.27 6.42
C ALA A 2 -16.44 -3.53 5.06
N VAL A 3 -15.65 -3.91 4.05
CA VAL A 3 -15.73 -3.30 2.71
C VAL A 3 -17.12 -3.51 2.10
N ASP A 4 -17.64 -4.74 2.10
CA ASP A 4 -18.98 -5.04 1.58
C ASP A 4 -20.08 -4.18 2.25
N CYS A 5 -20.01 -3.98 3.57
CA CYS A 5 -20.93 -3.10 4.29
C CYS A 5 -20.79 -1.64 3.84
N LEU A 6 -19.57 -1.15 3.65
CA LEU A 6 -19.35 0.21 3.14
C LEU A 6 -19.91 0.38 1.72
N LEU A 7 -19.72 -0.61 0.85
CA LEU A 7 -20.26 -0.59 -0.51
C LEU A 7 -21.80 -0.57 -0.51
N LEU A 8 -22.44 -1.34 0.37
CA LEU A 8 -23.90 -1.29 0.54
C LEU A 8 -24.38 0.08 1.04
N LEU A 9 -23.64 0.71 1.96
CA LEU A 9 -23.99 2.04 2.47
C LEU A 9 -23.74 3.17 1.46
N LEU A 10 -22.82 2.99 0.50
CA LEU A 10 -22.64 3.91 -0.62
C LEU A 10 -23.79 3.85 -1.65
N ASP A 11 -24.45 2.69 -1.73
CA ASP A 11 -25.63 2.49 -2.59
C ASP A 11 -26.93 3.00 -1.94
N ASP A 12 -26.96 3.08 -0.61
CA ASP A 12 -28.12 3.55 0.13
C ASP A 12 -28.37 5.06 -0.02
N ARG A 13 -29.62 5.43 -0.31
CA ARG A 13 -30.00 6.81 -0.65
C ARG A 13 -29.83 7.81 0.50
N ASP A 14 -29.90 7.36 1.74
CA ASP A 14 -29.90 8.25 2.91
C ASP A 14 -28.50 8.36 3.52
N THR A 15 -27.67 7.32 3.40
CA THR A 15 -26.36 7.26 4.05
C THR A 15 -25.18 7.52 3.13
N TRP A 16 -25.35 7.42 1.80
CA TRP A 16 -24.23 7.48 0.85
C TRP A 16 -23.35 8.72 1.00
N ARG A 17 -23.94 9.90 1.25
CA ARG A 17 -23.19 11.16 1.29
C ARG A 17 -22.22 11.18 2.46
N ALA A 18 -22.73 10.89 3.66
CA ALA A 18 -21.91 10.84 4.87
C ALA A 18 -20.83 9.75 4.77
N VAL A 19 -21.17 8.61 4.15
CA VAL A 19 -20.24 7.50 3.96
C VAL A 19 -19.16 7.87 2.95
N ALA A 20 -19.51 8.47 1.81
CA ALA A 20 -18.58 8.92 0.79
C ALA A 20 -17.63 9.99 1.35
N ASP A 21 -18.15 11.00 2.05
CA ASP A 21 -17.33 12.03 2.70
C ASP A 21 -16.34 11.44 3.72
N ALA A 22 -16.75 10.41 4.45
CA ALA A 22 -15.89 9.79 5.47
C ALA A 22 -14.88 8.77 4.89
N THR A 23 -15.15 8.19 3.72
CA THR A 23 -14.43 6.98 3.26
C THR A 23 -13.83 7.07 1.87
N ALA A 24 -14.23 8.00 1.01
CA ALA A 24 -13.78 8.07 -0.38
C ALA A 24 -12.25 8.09 -0.49
N SER A 25 -11.57 8.99 0.23
CA SER A 25 -10.09 9.09 0.19
C SER A 25 -9.40 7.77 0.55
N ARG A 26 -9.91 7.03 1.55
CA ARG A 26 -9.37 5.73 1.96
C ARG A 26 -9.72 4.59 1.00
N LEU A 27 -10.92 4.62 0.40
CA LEU A 27 -11.36 3.60 -0.54
C LEU A 27 -10.61 3.68 -1.86
N VAL A 28 -10.27 4.89 -2.31
CA VAL A 28 -9.46 5.11 -3.52
C VAL A 28 -8.08 4.45 -3.39
N ASP A 29 -7.44 4.53 -2.22
CA ASP A 29 -6.16 3.85 -1.96
C ASP A 29 -6.24 2.31 -2.07
N LEU A 30 -7.44 1.74 -1.99
CA LEU A 30 -7.73 0.31 -2.08
C LEU A 30 -8.28 -0.12 -3.46
N ALA A 31 -8.47 0.81 -4.39
CA ALA A 31 -9.09 0.55 -5.70
C ALA A 31 -8.29 -0.39 -6.61
N GLU A 32 -7.03 -0.66 -6.27
CA GLU A 32 -6.14 -1.55 -7.05
C GLU A 32 -5.88 -2.91 -6.40
N VAL A 33 -6.58 -3.23 -5.30
CA VAL A 33 -6.52 -4.54 -4.67
C VAL A 33 -7.18 -5.58 -5.59
N ARG A 34 -6.38 -6.51 -6.13
CA ARG A 34 -6.89 -7.60 -6.98
C ARG A 34 -7.56 -8.70 -6.17
N GLN A 35 -7.01 -9.05 -5.02
CA GLN A 35 -7.51 -10.16 -4.20
C GLN A 35 -7.22 -9.92 -2.71
N LEU A 36 -8.22 -10.16 -1.87
CA LEU A 36 -8.09 -10.13 -0.41
C LEU A 36 -8.71 -11.39 0.19
N GLY A 37 -7.85 -12.36 0.53
CA GLY A 37 -8.28 -13.70 0.94
C GLY A 37 -9.10 -14.38 -0.17
N PRO A 38 -10.33 -14.85 0.08
CA PRO A 38 -11.18 -15.47 -0.94
C PRO A 38 -11.83 -14.45 -1.89
N ARG A 39 -11.85 -13.15 -1.56
CA ARG A 39 -12.48 -12.12 -2.39
C ARG A 39 -11.57 -11.72 -3.55
N LYS A 40 -12.04 -11.89 -4.78
CA LYS A 40 -11.38 -11.38 -6.00
C LYS A 40 -12.03 -10.07 -6.45
N ARG A 41 -11.30 -9.25 -7.19
CA ARG A 41 -11.77 -7.99 -7.81
C ARG A 41 -12.38 -6.98 -6.83
N ILE A 42 -11.92 -6.97 -5.58
CA ILE A 42 -12.45 -6.05 -4.56
C ILE A 42 -12.15 -4.59 -4.91
N GLY A 43 -10.97 -4.30 -5.47
CA GLY A 43 -10.60 -2.96 -5.93
C GLY A 43 -11.51 -2.47 -7.05
N ASP A 44 -11.90 -3.36 -7.97
CA ASP A 44 -12.84 -3.01 -9.04
C ASP A 44 -14.24 -2.74 -8.50
N ALA A 45 -14.71 -3.53 -7.53
CA ALA A 45 -15.98 -3.27 -6.86
C ALA A 45 -16.01 -1.91 -6.13
N ILE A 46 -14.90 -1.55 -5.46
CA ILE A 46 -14.73 -0.24 -4.84
C ILE A 46 -14.75 0.86 -5.91
N ALA A 47 -13.99 0.68 -6.99
CA ALA A 47 -13.92 1.66 -8.07
C ALA A 47 -15.29 1.87 -8.73
N SER A 48 -16.01 0.80 -9.04
CA SER A 48 -17.35 0.87 -9.61
C SER A 48 -18.33 1.59 -8.68
N ALA A 49 -18.34 1.27 -7.38
CA ALA A 49 -19.25 1.92 -6.44
C ALA A 49 -19.04 3.43 -6.33
N LEU A 50 -17.78 3.89 -6.36
CA LEU A 50 -17.46 5.32 -6.30
C LEU A 50 -17.70 6.04 -7.64
N LEU A 51 -17.43 5.38 -8.78
CA LEU A 51 -17.58 5.97 -10.11
C LEU A 51 -19.03 5.99 -10.61
N LEU A 52 -19.92 5.17 -10.04
CA LEU A 52 -21.36 5.19 -10.27
C LEU A 52 -22.09 6.31 -9.52
N LEU A 53 -21.38 7.08 -8.68
CA LEU A 53 -21.94 8.30 -8.12
C LEU A 53 -22.14 9.32 -9.27
N ASP A 54 -23.39 9.64 -9.57
CA ASP A 54 -23.73 10.62 -10.59
C ASP A 54 -23.14 12.01 -10.29
N VAL A 55 -22.98 12.84 -11.33
CA VAL A 55 -22.35 14.17 -11.22
C VAL A 55 -23.01 15.02 -10.13
N ASP A 56 -24.34 15.01 -10.04
CA ASP A 56 -25.09 15.76 -9.03
C ASP A 56 -24.78 15.27 -7.60
N ARG A 57 -24.62 13.95 -7.42
CA ARG A 57 -24.20 13.35 -6.15
C ARG A 57 -22.77 13.75 -5.80
N VAL A 58 -21.86 13.73 -6.77
CA VAL A 58 -20.47 14.14 -6.53
C VAL A 58 -20.42 15.62 -6.13
N GLU A 59 -21.20 16.50 -6.76
CA GLU A 59 -21.23 17.94 -6.44
C GLU A 59 -21.71 18.25 -5.02
N GLU A 60 -22.43 17.34 -4.41
CA GLU A 60 -22.85 17.46 -3.03
C GLU A 60 -21.75 17.12 -2.02
N LEU A 61 -20.72 16.38 -2.41
CA LEU A 61 -19.68 15.90 -1.49
C LEU A 61 -18.72 17.01 -1.00
N GLY A 62 -18.04 16.73 0.10
CA GLY A 62 -16.92 17.52 0.58
C GLY A 62 -15.74 17.53 -0.40
N PHE A 63 -14.91 18.56 -0.31
CA PHE A 63 -13.77 18.78 -1.21
C PHE A 63 -12.85 17.56 -1.32
N GLU A 64 -12.47 16.97 -0.17
CA GLU A 64 -11.57 15.81 -0.12
C GLU A 64 -12.16 14.58 -0.84
N ALA A 65 -13.46 14.32 -0.66
CA ALA A 65 -14.12 13.19 -1.31
C ALA A 65 -14.28 13.41 -2.82
N LYS A 66 -14.62 14.63 -3.24
CA LYS A 66 -14.65 15.02 -4.66
C LYS A 66 -13.29 14.83 -5.32
N GLU A 67 -12.24 15.32 -4.70
CA GLU A 67 -10.86 15.21 -5.21
C GLU A 67 -10.43 13.75 -5.32
N ALA A 68 -10.73 12.93 -4.31
CA ALA A 68 -10.44 11.50 -4.34
C ALA A 68 -11.18 10.76 -5.47
N ILE A 69 -12.46 11.04 -5.67
CA ILE A 69 -13.26 10.43 -6.76
C ILE A 69 -12.74 10.88 -8.13
N ALA A 70 -12.34 12.15 -8.26
CA ALA A 70 -11.73 12.67 -9.49
C ALA A 70 -10.39 11.98 -9.80
N GLU A 71 -9.53 11.80 -8.79
CA GLU A 71 -8.27 11.06 -8.93
C GLU A 71 -8.52 9.61 -9.37
N LEU A 72 -9.50 8.96 -8.76
CA LEU A 72 -9.89 7.60 -9.12
C LEU A 72 -10.37 7.51 -10.58
N ARG A 73 -11.20 8.46 -11.03
CA ARG A 73 -11.67 8.52 -12.42
C ARG A 73 -10.50 8.71 -13.39
N LYS A 74 -9.62 9.65 -13.10
CA LYS A 74 -8.40 9.88 -13.88
C LYS A 74 -7.56 8.60 -14.00
N MET A 75 -7.39 7.86 -12.90
CA MET A 75 -6.59 6.63 -12.91
C MET A 75 -7.28 5.44 -13.59
N LYS A 76 -8.56 5.18 -13.30
CA LYS A 76 -9.27 3.97 -13.73
C LYS A 76 -9.93 4.08 -15.10
N VAL A 77 -10.21 5.29 -15.57
CA VAL A 77 -10.89 5.55 -16.84
C VAL A 77 -9.90 6.21 -17.80
N GLU A 78 -9.60 7.49 -17.61
CA GLU A 78 -8.84 8.30 -18.57
C GLU A 78 -7.46 7.69 -18.87
N ARG A 79 -6.66 7.46 -17.83
CA ARG A 79 -5.31 6.92 -17.99
C ARG A 79 -5.30 5.50 -18.54
N LYS A 80 -6.32 4.69 -18.20
CA LYS A 80 -6.42 3.32 -18.70
C LYS A 80 -6.70 3.31 -20.20
N GLU A 81 -7.67 4.11 -20.66
CA GLU A 81 -8.01 4.27 -22.07
C GLU A 81 -6.84 4.86 -22.87
N GLU A 82 -6.12 5.84 -22.31
CA GLU A 82 -4.92 6.42 -22.92
C GLU A 82 -3.81 5.38 -23.12
N GLU A 83 -3.54 4.54 -22.12
CA GLU A 83 -2.50 3.52 -22.18
C GLU A 83 -2.90 2.35 -23.10
N GLU A 84 -4.19 1.98 -23.18
CA GLU A 84 -4.72 0.97 -24.11
C GLU A 84 -4.63 1.42 -25.58
N GLY A 85 -4.81 2.72 -25.85
CA GLY A 85 -4.64 3.30 -27.18
C GLY A 85 -3.19 3.57 -27.59
N MET A 86 -2.23 3.39 -26.68
CA MET A 86 -0.82 3.72 -26.90
C MET A 86 -0.06 2.57 -27.55
N PRO A 87 0.81 2.83 -28.56
CA PRO A 87 1.63 1.77 -29.12
C PRO A 87 2.64 1.26 -28.09
N GLY A 88 2.93 -0.04 -28.12
CA GLY A 88 3.76 -0.69 -27.11
C GLY A 88 5.18 -0.14 -27.01
N ASP A 89 5.76 0.37 -28.10
CA ASP A 89 7.08 1.01 -28.09
C ASP A 89 7.09 2.29 -27.26
N GLU A 90 6.01 3.06 -27.29
CA GLU A 90 5.85 4.26 -26.47
C GLU A 90 5.65 3.91 -24.99
N LEU A 91 4.89 2.85 -24.68
CA LEU A 91 4.78 2.34 -23.30
C LEU A 91 6.13 1.91 -22.74
N LEU A 92 6.97 1.26 -23.55
CA LEU A 92 8.34 0.90 -23.16
C LEU A 92 9.22 2.14 -22.93
N ARG A 93 9.10 3.19 -23.76
CA ARG A 93 9.81 4.46 -23.53
C ARG A 93 9.36 5.10 -22.22
N ARG A 94 8.06 5.15 -21.94
CA ARG A 94 7.52 5.68 -20.68
C ARG A 94 8.01 4.89 -19.46
N GLU A 95 8.06 3.57 -19.56
CA GLU A 95 8.62 2.70 -18.52
C GLU A 95 10.10 3.02 -18.25
N ALA A 96 10.91 3.15 -19.30
CA ALA A 96 12.32 3.50 -19.17
C ALA A 96 12.52 4.88 -18.51
N LEU A 97 11.71 5.88 -18.89
CA LEU A 97 11.72 7.20 -18.28
C LEU A 97 11.29 7.15 -16.81
N ALA A 98 10.30 6.32 -16.46
CA ALA A 98 9.88 6.12 -15.08
C ALA A 98 11.00 5.54 -14.21
N LYS A 99 11.74 4.55 -14.73
CA LYS A 99 12.91 3.97 -14.05
C LYS A 99 14.03 5.00 -13.84
N GLU A 100 14.27 5.85 -14.83
CA GLU A 100 15.23 6.95 -14.70
C GLU A 100 14.80 7.96 -13.62
N LYS A 101 13.52 8.34 -13.59
CA LYS A 101 12.97 9.23 -12.55
C LYS A 101 13.03 8.60 -11.16
N ARG A 102 12.79 7.29 -11.05
CA ARG A 102 12.97 6.52 -9.81
C ARG A 102 14.40 6.63 -9.30
N ARG A 103 15.40 6.43 -10.18
CA ARG A 103 16.82 6.54 -9.83
C ARG A 103 17.16 7.94 -9.35
N GLN A 104 16.75 8.97 -10.09
CA GLN A 104 16.96 10.37 -9.68
C GLN A 104 16.30 10.67 -8.32
N GLY A 105 15.11 10.12 -8.06
CA GLY A 105 14.42 10.25 -6.78
C GLY A 105 15.21 9.63 -5.62
N ASN A 106 15.78 8.43 -5.85
CA ASN A 106 16.65 7.77 -4.88
C ASN A 106 17.88 8.63 -4.56
N ASP A 107 18.55 9.16 -5.59
CA ASP A 107 19.73 10.02 -5.43
C ASP A 107 19.39 11.26 -4.59
N ARG A 108 18.29 11.94 -4.88
CA ARG A 108 17.83 13.11 -4.12
C ARG A 108 17.47 12.77 -2.68
N PHE A 109 16.88 11.60 -2.44
CA PHE A 109 16.56 11.16 -1.09
C PHE A 109 17.83 10.87 -0.26
N VAL A 110 18.87 10.30 -0.90
CA VAL A 110 20.18 10.08 -0.27
C VAL A 110 20.88 11.40 0.01
N ASP A 111 20.82 12.36 -0.92
CA ASP A 111 21.31 13.73 -0.75
C ASP A 111 20.57 14.53 0.34
N GLY A 112 19.42 14.02 0.81
CA GLY A 112 18.58 14.65 1.83
C GLY A 112 17.58 15.67 1.29
N ASP A 113 17.50 15.84 -0.04
CA ASP A 113 16.49 16.66 -0.70
C ASP A 113 15.17 15.88 -0.85
N VAL A 114 14.43 15.80 0.26
CA VAL A 114 13.21 14.99 0.39
C VAL A 114 12.10 15.51 -0.52
N ASP A 115 11.92 16.82 -0.66
CA ASP A 115 10.86 17.38 -1.50
C ASP A 115 11.12 17.10 -2.98
N LYS A 116 12.37 17.23 -3.44
CA LYS A 116 12.71 16.87 -4.81
C LYS A 116 12.54 15.37 -5.07
N ALA A 117 12.86 14.52 -4.10
CA ALA A 117 12.62 13.08 -4.21
C ALA A 117 11.11 12.79 -4.37
N ILE A 118 10.24 13.44 -3.61
CA ILE A 118 8.78 13.29 -3.73
C ILE A 118 8.29 13.69 -5.12
N GLU A 119 8.78 14.82 -5.65
CA GLU A 119 8.44 15.26 -7.01
C GLU A 119 8.86 14.23 -8.06
N LEU A 120 10.07 13.70 -7.96
CA LEU A 120 10.62 12.73 -8.91
C LEU A 120 9.89 11.39 -8.86
N TYR A 121 9.56 10.88 -7.68
CA TYR A 121 8.72 9.67 -7.57
C TYR A 121 7.30 9.88 -8.08
N THR A 122 6.75 11.10 -7.94
CA THR A 122 5.44 11.43 -8.51
C THR A 122 5.48 11.43 -10.03
N GLN A 123 6.49 12.06 -10.63
CA GLN A 123 6.72 12.00 -12.07
C GLN A 123 6.94 10.55 -12.55
N ALA A 124 7.67 9.74 -11.78
CA ALA A 124 7.86 8.33 -12.09
C ALA A 124 6.53 7.55 -12.08
N LEU A 125 5.62 7.81 -11.13
CA LEU A 125 4.30 7.19 -11.08
C LEU A 125 3.39 7.60 -12.24
N ASP A 126 3.48 8.85 -12.68
CA ASP A 126 2.72 9.36 -13.85
C ASP A 126 3.21 8.75 -15.17
N LEU A 127 4.50 8.41 -15.24
CA LEU A 127 5.11 7.77 -16.41
C LEU A 127 4.95 6.25 -16.41
N CYS A 128 5.05 5.61 -15.23
CA CYS A 128 5.09 4.15 -15.09
C CYS A 128 3.74 3.52 -15.46
N PRO A 129 3.65 2.69 -16.52
CA PRO A 129 2.38 2.13 -16.97
C PRO A 129 1.59 1.42 -15.87
N LEU A 130 0.25 1.49 -15.92
CA LEU A 130 -0.63 0.89 -14.92
C LEU A 130 -0.46 -0.63 -14.81
N SER A 131 -0.06 -1.29 -15.91
CA SER A 131 0.27 -2.71 -15.97
C SER A 131 1.49 -3.08 -15.12
N ARG A 132 2.47 -2.18 -14.95
CA ARG A 132 3.70 -2.40 -14.19
C ARG A 132 3.49 -2.28 -12.68
N ARG A 133 2.71 -3.20 -12.12
CA ARG A 133 2.27 -3.15 -10.72
C ARG A 133 3.43 -3.20 -9.73
N THR A 134 4.42 -4.04 -9.96
CA THR A 134 5.60 -4.18 -9.10
C THR A 134 6.39 -2.88 -9.03
N GLU A 135 6.58 -2.23 -10.18
CA GLU A 135 7.28 -0.95 -10.24
C GLU A 135 6.51 0.17 -9.54
N ARG A 136 5.20 0.25 -9.78
CA ARG A 136 4.33 1.22 -9.10
C ARG A 136 4.32 0.99 -7.58
N LEU A 137 4.35 -0.26 -7.13
CA LEU A 137 4.47 -0.59 -5.71
C LEU A 137 5.74 0.00 -5.11
N VAL A 138 6.89 -0.21 -5.74
CA VAL A 138 8.19 0.34 -5.30
C VAL A 138 8.13 1.86 -5.22
N LEU A 139 7.61 2.50 -6.25
CA LEU A 139 7.50 3.96 -6.33
C LEU A 139 6.63 4.55 -5.22
N TYR A 140 5.43 4.01 -4.99
CA TYR A 140 4.59 4.41 -3.87
C TYR A 140 5.27 4.18 -2.53
N SER A 141 5.90 3.02 -2.37
CA SER A 141 6.60 2.65 -1.15
C SER A 141 7.75 3.61 -0.83
N ASN A 142 8.54 4.02 -1.84
CA ASN A 142 9.65 4.96 -1.67
C ASN A 142 9.16 6.40 -1.44
N ARG A 143 8.09 6.82 -2.13
CA ARG A 143 7.46 8.12 -1.88
C ARG A 143 6.85 8.20 -0.48
N ALA A 144 6.28 7.11 0.04
CA ALA A 144 5.85 7.02 1.44
C ALA A 144 7.01 7.27 2.42
N GLN A 145 8.20 6.72 2.14
CA GLN A 145 9.39 6.97 2.96
C GLN A 145 9.81 8.45 2.97
N CYS A 146 9.69 9.12 1.83
CA CYS A 146 9.97 10.54 1.73
C CYS A 146 8.93 11.38 2.49
N ARG A 147 7.65 11.06 2.35
CA ARG A 147 6.56 11.73 3.09
C ARG A 147 6.70 11.56 4.61
N LEU A 148 7.12 10.37 5.06
CA LEU A 148 7.52 10.12 6.44
C LEU A 148 8.65 11.05 6.90
N ALA A 149 9.71 11.19 6.09
CA ALA A 149 10.83 12.09 6.38
C ALA A 149 10.38 13.57 6.44
N ARG A 150 9.41 13.95 5.61
CA ARG A 150 8.77 15.28 5.61
C ARG A 150 7.73 15.47 6.73
N ARG A 151 7.51 14.46 7.56
CA ARG A 151 6.50 14.42 8.62
C ARG A 151 5.04 14.48 8.15
N ASP A 152 4.79 14.13 6.90
CA ASP A 152 3.46 14.09 6.29
C ASP A 152 2.85 12.69 6.46
N ALA A 153 2.27 12.43 7.63
CA ALA A 153 1.81 11.11 8.02
C ALA A 153 0.60 10.62 7.22
N ASP A 154 -0.33 11.51 6.87
CA ASP A 154 -1.53 11.15 6.09
C ASP A 154 -1.14 10.69 4.69
N ALA A 155 -0.32 11.48 3.99
CA ALA A 155 0.13 11.14 2.66
C ALA A 155 1.05 9.90 2.66
N ALA A 156 1.85 9.69 3.71
CA ALA A 156 2.66 8.49 3.86
C ALA A 156 1.81 7.22 4.06
N ALA A 157 0.75 7.29 4.87
CA ALA A 157 -0.17 6.18 5.09
C ALA A 157 -0.93 5.82 3.80
N SER A 158 -1.33 6.83 3.02
CA SER A 158 -1.98 6.66 1.72
C SER A 158 -1.07 5.96 0.72
N ASP A 159 0.14 6.47 0.49
CA ASP A 159 1.11 5.85 -0.44
C ASP A 159 1.47 4.41 -0.01
N ALA A 160 1.71 4.18 1.28
CA ALA A 160 2.02 2.84 1.77
C ALA A 160 0.83 1.88 1.59
N THR A 161 -0.42 2.37 1.71
CA THR A 161 -1.63 1.58 1.44
C THR A 161 -1.76 1.23 -0.03
N ARG A 162 -1.52 2.19 -0.94
CA ARG A 162 -1.50 1.94 -2.40
C ARG A 162 -0.44 0.90 -2.78
N ALA A 163 0.76 1.00 -2.21
CA ALA A 163 1.80 -0.01 -2.41
C ALA A 163 1.35 -1.42 -1.94
N LEU A 164 0.70 -1.51 -0.78
CA LEU A 164 0.19 -2.78 -0.26
C LEU A 164 -1.01 -3.33 -1.03
N ALA A 165 -1.79 -2.47 -1.68
CA ALA A 165 -2.86 -2.84 -2.60
C ALA A 165 -2.31 -3.42 -3.91
N LEU A 166 -1.14 -2.95 -4.33
CA LEU A 166 -0.44 -3.47 -5.52
C LEU A 166 0.24 -4.82 -5.27
N ALA A 167 0.70 -5.06 -4.04
CA ALA A 167 1.45 -6.25 -3.65
C ALA A 167 0.72 -7.58 -3.93
N ARG A 168 1.50 -8.60 -4.28
CA ARG A 168 1.03 -9.97 -4.45
C ARG A 168 1.84 -10.93 -3.56
N PRO A 169 1.22 -11.61 -2.59
CA PRO A 169 -0.17 -11.45 -2.15
C PRO A 169 -0.43 -10.05 -1.54
N ALA A 170 -1.71 -9.64 -1.49
CA ALA A 170 -2.07 -8.35 -0.92
C ALA A 170 -1.58 -8.20 0.53
N ASN A 171 -1.14 -7.00 0.89
CA ASN A 171 -0.53 -6.70 2.19
C ASN A 171 0.75 -7.49 2.54
N ALA A 172 1.51 -7.98 1.55
CA ALA A 172 2.73 -8.75 1.82
C ALA A 172 4.04 -7.92 1.82
N HIS A 173 4.02 -6.69 1.30
CA HIS A 173 5.23 -5.91 1.14
C HIS A 173 5.73 -5.33 2.47
N ALA A 174 6.79 -5.93 3.03
CA ALA A 174 7.28 -5.63 4.37
C ALA A 174 7.67 -4.15 4.54
N ARG A 175 8.42 -3.55 3.60
CA ARG A 175 8.82 -2.13 3.71
C ARG A 175 7.61 -1.21 3.78
N SER A 176 6.57 -1.45 2.98
CA SER A 176 5.33 -0.67 3.03
C SER A 176 4.56 -0.85 4.34
N LEU A 177 4.50 -2.08 4.89
CA LEU A 177 3.90 -2.31 6.21
C LEU A 177 4.61 -1.49 7.29
N TRP A 178 5.95 -1.52 7.30
CA TRP A 178 6.74 -0.76 8.25
C TRP A 178 6.55 0.76 8.11
N ARG A 179 6.50 1.27 6.88
CA ARG A 179 6.26 2.69 6.59
C ARG A 179 4.86 3.11 7.04
N ARG A 180 3.84 2.31 6.78
CA ARG A 180 2.46 2.58 7.23
C ARG A 180 2.33 2.51 8.75
N ALA A 181 3.02 1.58 9.41
CA ALA A 181 3.07 1.49 10.86
C ALA A 181 3.64 2.77 11.50
N GLN A 182 4.71 3.33 10.91
CA GLN A 182 5.30 4.60 11.35
C GLN A 182 4.34 5.77 11.14
N ALA A 183 3.66 5.83 10.00
CA ALA A 183 2.66 6.86 9.73
C ALA A 183 1.50 6.81 10.75
N TYR A 184 1.01 5.60 11.07
CA TYR A 184 -0.03 5.42 12.08
C TYR A 184 0.45 5.77 13.49
N ASP A 185 1.71 5.49 13.85
CA ASP A 185 2.29 5.94 15.12
C ASP A 185 2.28 7.46 15.22
N MET A 186 2.69 8.17 14.17
CA MET A 186 2.67 9.64 14.13
C MET A 186 1.26 10.22 14.28
N LYS A 187 0.24 9.50 13.79
CA LYS A 187 -1.18 9.90 13.91
C LYS A 187 -1.82 9.51 15.25
N GLY A 188 -1.11 8.80 16.12
CA GLY A 188 -1.68 8.26 17.36
C GLY A 188 -2.63 7.07 17.15
N MET A 189 -2.62 6.47 15.97
CA MET A 189 -3.43 5.29 15.61
C MET A 189 -2.72 4.02 16.08
N ALA A 190 -2.64 3.84 17.40
CA ALA A 190 -1.80 2.82 18.03
C ALA A 190 -2.19 1.38 17.65
N ARG A 191 -3.48 1.11 17.47
CA ARG A 191 -3.97 -0.23 17.11
C ARG A 191 -3.53 -0.60 15.70
N GLU A 192 -3.72 0.30 14.75
CA GLU A 192 -3.37 0.15 13.34
C GLU A 192 -1.85 0.01 13.18
N SER A 193 -1.08 0.86 13.89
CA SER A 193 0.39 0.77 13.93
C SER A 193 0.86 -0.59 14.46
N LEU A 194 0.25 -1.09 15.55
CA LEU A 194 0.58 -2.40 16.09
C LEU A 194 0.30 -3.54 15.10
N LEU A 195 -0.85 -3.52 14.43
CA LEU A 195 -1.22 -4.54 13.45
C LEU A 195 -0.22 -4.60 12.29
N ASP A 196 0.17 -3.45 11.74
CA ASP A 196 1.17 -3.39 10.67
C ASP A 196 2.56 -3.85 11.17
N CYS A 197 2.96 -3.49 12.40
CA CYS A 197 4.21 -3.98 13.00
C CYS A 197 4.25 -5.50 13.16
N LEU A 198 3.12 -6.11 13.58
CA LEU A 198 3.02 -7.56 13.73
C LEU A 198 3.04 -8.26 12.37
N ALA A 199 2.36 -7.71 11.37
CA ALA A 199 2.40 -8.22 10.01
C ALA A 199 3.82 -8.16 9.42
N PHE A 200 4.51 -7.02 9.61
CA PHE A 200 5.92 -6.87 9.25
C PHE A 200 6.79 -7.92 9.94
N ALA A 201 6.64 -8.10 11.26
CA ALA A 201 7.43 -9.04 12.03
C ALA A 201 7.23 -10.48 11.53
N GLY A 202 5.99 -10.86 11.20
CA GLY A 202 5.69 -12.15 10.56
C GLY A 202 6.45 -12.32 9.24
N ALA A 203 6.31 -11.35 8.33
CA ALA A 203 6.98 -11.38 7.02
C ALA A 203 8.52 -11.45 7.15
N TRP A 204 9.09 -10.66 8.07
CA TRP A 204 10.53 -10.65 8.35
C TRP A 204 11.04 -12.00 8.85
N LEU A 205 10.36 -12.59 9.84
CA LEU A 205 10.74 -13.88 10.40
C LEU A 205 10.60 -15.01 9.39
N ASP A 206 9.56 -14.99 8.56
CA ASP A 206 9.35 -15.98 7.51
C ASP A 206 10.42 -15.89 6.43
N ARG A 207 10.82 -14.69 5.98
CA ARG A 207 11.93 -14.51 5.04
C ARG A 207 13.23 -15.07 5.60
N ARG A 208 13.55 -14.79 6.87
CA ARG A 208 14.75 -15.31 7.54
C ARG A 208 14.71 -16.82 7.79
N ARG A 209 13.53 -17.41 7.99
CA ARG A 209 13.37 -18.87 8.08
C ARG A 209 13.62 -19.53 6.73
N ARG A 210 13.12 -18.96 5.63
CA ARG A 210 13.32 -19.47 4.26
C ARG A 210 14.77 -19.39 3.79
N LYS A 211 15.49 -18.29 4.07
CA LYS A 211 16.93 -18.16 3.71
C LYS A 211 17.84 -19.18 4.46
N ARG A 212 17.35 -19.89 5.48
CA ARG A 212 18.13 -20.93 6.18
C ARG A 212 18.04 -22.28 5.47
N ARG A 213 19.14 -22.73 4.88
CA ARG A 213 19.34 -24.16 4.61
C ARG A 213 19.41 -24.93 5.94
N PRO A 214 18.83 -26.14 6.06
CA PRO A 214 18.96 -26.94 7.27
C PRO A 214 20.43 -27.37 7.41
N ALA A 215 21.21 -26.64 8.21
CA ALA A 215 22.54 -27.06 8.59
C ALA A 215 22.43 -28.32 9.47
N ARG A 216 23.02 -29.43 9.03
CA ARG A 216 23.19 -30.64 9.85
C ARG A 216 24.02 -30.25 11.09
N GLY A 217 23.36 -30.19 12.26
CA GLY A 217 24.04 -30.26 13.56
C GLY A 217 24.43 -28.95 14.26
N GLY A 218 23.74 -27.83 14.04
CA GLY A 218 23.97 -26.58 14.79
C GLY A 218 22.69 -26.01 15.40
N GLY A 219 22.71 -25.69 16.70
CA GLY A 219 21.55 -25.23 17.47
C GLY A 219 20.76 -24.09 16.80
N SER A 220 19.43 -24.20 16.80
CA SER A 220 18.53 -23.22 16.21
C SER A 220 18.55 -21.89 16.98
N VAL A 221 19.39 -20.95 16.56
CA VAL A 221 19.27 -19.55 17.01
C VAL A 221 18.04 -18.94 16.34
N ASN A 222 16.96 -18.69 17.08
CA ASN A 222 15.75 -18.07 16.52
C ASN A 222 16.08 -16.71 15.89
N PRO A 223 15.56 -16.39 14.68
CA PRO A 223 15.80 -15.10 14.06
C PRO A 223 15.25 -13.99 14.95
N LYS A 224 16.07 -12.98 15.24
CA LYS A 224 15.70 -11.83 16.05
C LYS A 224 15.09 -10.75 15.16
N LEU A 225 14.08 -10.07 15.69
CA LEU A 225 13.46 -8.91 15.07
C LEU A 225 14.38 -7.69 15.22
N PRO A 226 14.40 -6.74 14.26
CA PRO A 226 15.10 -5.47 14.44
C PRO A 226 14.63 -4.75 15.70
N TYR A 227 15.57 -4.12 16.41
CA TYR A 227 15.28 -3.45 17.68
C TYR A 227 14.22 -2.34 17.52
N CYS A 228 14.30 -1.56 16.43
CA CYS A 228 13.34 -0.49 16.16
C CYS A 228 11.89 -1.01 16.09
N VAL A 229 11.69 -2.18 15.47
CA VAL A 229 10.38 -2.82 15.32
C VAL A 229 9.91 -3.41 16.64
N ALA A 230 10.79 -4.12 17.36
CA ALA A 230 10.45 -4.67 18.69
C ALA A 230 10.04 -3.56 19.67
N ARG A 231 10.78 -2.44 19.66
CA ARG A 231 10.49 -1.25 20.47
C ARG A 231 9.14 -0.64 20.07
N MET A 232 8.84 -0.54 18.77
CA MET A 232 7.56 -0.01 18.29
C MET A 232 6.40 -0.91 18.74
N ILE A 233 6.52 -2.23 18.60
CA ILE A 233 5.53 -3.19 19.07
C ILE A 233 5.29 -3.01 20.58
N SER A 234 6.35 -2.94 21.39
CA SER A 234 6.21 -2.70 22.84
C SER A 234 5.52 -1.37 23.15
N LYS A 235 5.88 -0.28 22.45
CA LYS A 235 5.23 1.03 22.57
C LYS A 235 3.74 0.91 22.29
N GLN A 236 3.35 0.40 21.11
CA GLN A 236 1.94 0.33 20.73
C GLN A 236 1.14 -0.66 21.58
N MET A 237 1.73 -1.78 22.00
CA MET A 237 1.07 -2.70 22.94
C MET A 237 0.72 -1.98 24.24
N SER A 238 1.64 -1.20 24.83
CA SER A 238 1.36 -0.50 26.10
C SER A 238 0.20 0.51 26.04
N VAL A 239 -0.06 1.08 24.85
CA VAL A 239 -1.10 2.08 24.61
C VAL A 239 -2.43 1.45 24.17
N THR A 240 -2.37 0.30 23.50
CA THR A 240 -3.59 -0.41 23.06
C THR A 240 -4.26 -1.06 24.28
N GLY A 241 -5.54 -0.72 24.50
CA GLY A 241 -6.27 -1.02 25.74
C GLY A 241 -6.31 -2.48 26.20
N LEU A 242 -6.04 -3.43 25.30
CA LEU A 242 -5.88 -4.85 25.66
C LEU A 242 -4.71 -5.12 26.62
N PHE A 243 -3.66 -4.28 26.60
CA PHE A 243 -2.46 -4.42 27.44
C PHE A 243 -2.18 -3.21 28.34
N ALA A 244 -3.00 -2.15 28.28
CA ALA A 244 -2.86 -0.96 29.12
C ALA A 244 -2.93 -1.27 30.63
N ALA A 245 -3.66 -2.32 31.03
CA ALA A 245 -3.69 -2.82 32.41
C ALA A 245 -2.37 -3.47 32.85
N MET A 246 -1.66 -4.12 31.91
CA MET A 246 -0.39 -4.82 32.16
C MET A 246 0.81 -3.86 32.23
N ALA A 247 0.73 -2.71 31.55
CA ALA A 247 1.72 -1.64 31.64
C ALA A 247 1.75 -0.97 33.02
N LYS A 248 0.62 -0.95 33.75
CA LYS A 248 0.51 -0.35 35.10
C LYS A 248 1.11 -1.20 36.22
N THR A 249 1.32 -2.50 35.99
CA THR A 249 1.84 -3.42 37.01
C THR A 249 3.38 -3.46 37.09
N ASN A 250 4.09 -2.94 36.08
CA ASN A 250 5.54 -2.77 36.11
C ASN A 250 5.88 -1.30 36.33
N GLY A 251 6.10 -0.94 37.60
CA GLY A 251 6.18 0.43 38.08
C GLY A 251 7.20 1.35 37.40
N ASP A 252 6.85 2.64 37.43
CA ASP A 252 7.70 3.80 37.59
C ASP A 252 9.16 3.66 37.13
N LYS A 253 9.35 3.79 35.82
CA LYS A 253 10.44 4.63 35.31
C LYS A 253 9.83 5.66 34.37
N GLN A 254 9.68 6.88 34.87
CA GLN A 254 9.52 8.07 34.04
C GLN A 254 10.65 8.09 33.01
N LEU A 255 10.33 7.75 31.76
CA LEU A 255 11.12 8.22 30.62
C LEU A 255 10.62 9.62 30.31
N GLY A 256 11.25 10.60 30.97
CA GLY A 256 11.03 12.01 30.74
C GLY A 256 11.20 12.36 29.26
N GLY A 257 10.25 13.13 28.74
CA GLY A 257 10.32 13.70 27.42
C GLY A 257 11.48 14.69 27.28
N GLY A 258 11.96 14.84 26.04
CA GLY A 258 12.97 15.83 25.69
C GLY A 258 14.18 15.23 24.98
N GLY A 259 13.96 14.57 23.84
CA GLY A 259 15.03 14.21 22.91
C GLY A 259 14.45 14.20 21.52
N GLY A 260 14.95 15.06 20.63
CA GLY A 260 14.37 15.27 19.30
C GLY A 260 14.09 13.94 18.60
N ASP A 261 12.81 13.75 18.20
CA ASP A 261 12.33 12.64 17.38
C ASP A 261 12.96 12.70 15.98
N ARG A 262 14.28 12.58 15.89
CA ARG A 262 14.93 12.25 14.64
C ARG A 262 14.52 10.83 14.34
N MET A 263 13.65 10.70 13.34
CA MET A 263 13.17 9.44 12.80
C MET A 263 14.37 8.50 12.69
N LEU A 264 14.39 7.45 13.53
CA LEU A 264 15.40 6.40 13.42
C LEU A 264 15.14 5.74 12.06
N ARG A 265 15.93 6.11 11.05
CA ARG A 265 16.16 5.26 9.89
C ARG A 265 16.61 3.93 10.49
N CYS A 266 15.73 2.92 10.46
CA CYS A 266 16.27 1.57 10.50
C CYS A 266 17.04 1.52 9.18
N ASP A 267 18.36 1.41 9.25
CA ASP A 267 19.20 1.33 8.06
C ASP A 267 18.66 0.15 7.23
N ASP A 268 17.89 0.48 6.19
CA ASP A 268 17.37 -0.45 5.19
C ASP A 268 18.52 -0.92 4.26
N ASP A 269 19.77 -0.56 4.61
CA ASP A 269 21.00 -0.70 3.84
C ASP A 269 21.62 -2.12 3.89
N ASP A 270 21.08 -3.03 4.71
CA ASP A 270 21.46 -4.44 4.63
C ASP A 270 20.58 -5.18 3.60
N ASP A 271 21.05 -5.12 2.35
CA ASP A 271 20.98 -6.21 1.35
C ASP A 271 19.57 -6.55 0.81
N ASP A 272 19.28 -5.99 -0.38
CA ASP A 272 18.68 -6.64 -1.56
C ASP A 272 18.26 -5.51 -2.52
N GLY A 273 19.26 -4.82 -3.08
CA GLY A 273 19.10 -4.29 -4.44
C GLY A 273 18.93 -5.50 -5.35
N ASP A 274 17.98 -5.44 -6.27
CA ASP A 274 17.81 -6.38 -7.39
C ASP A 274 16.91 -7.63 -7.19
N ASP A 275 16.28 -7.85 -6.02
CA ASP A 275 15.28 -8.92 -5.85
C ASP A 275 13.83 -8.49 -6.21
N GLU A 276 13.58 -7.21 -6.50
CA GLU A 276 12.24 -6.69 -6.86
C GLU A 276 11.99 -6.69 -8.39
N ASP A 277 12.99 -7.05 -9.18
CA ASP A 277 12.89 -7.35 -10.62
C ASP A 277 12.71 -8.87 -10.81
N ASP A 278 11.59 -9.44 -10.35
CA ASP A 278 11.17 -10.77 -10.81
C ASP A 278 10.41 -10.55 -12.14
N PRO A 279 11.02 -10.80 -13.31
CA PRO A 279 10.44 -10.48 -14.62
C PRO A 279 9.23 -11.36 -14.97
N ASP A 280 8.91 -12.35 -14.14
CA ASP A 280 8.02 -13.46 -14.52
C ASP A 280 6.54 -13.30 -14.14
N ASP A 281 6.09 -12.18 -13.53
CA ASP A 281 4.68 -12.04 -13.08
C ASP A 281 3.81 -11.01 -13.82
N ASP A 282 4.30 -10.35 -14.87
CA ASP A 282 3.46 -9.44 -15.70
C ASP A 282 2.74 -10.15 -16.86
N GLY A 283 2.93 -11.46 -17.03
CA GLY A 283 2.28 -12.27 -18.06
C GLY A 283 0.99 -12.94 -17.60
N GLY A 284 -0.07 -12.16 -17.38
CA GLY A 284 -1.42 -12.70 -17.10
C GLY A 284 -2.39 -12.32 -18.21
N SER A 285 -2.46 -13.15 -19.25
CA SER A 285 -3.43 -13.10 -20.33
C SER A 285 -4.85 -12.81 -19.84
N GLU A 286 -5.45 -11.76 -20.39
CA GLU A 286 -6.89 -11.57 -20.38
C GLU A 286 -7.50 -12.71 -21.20
N GLU A 287 -7.91 -13.80 -20.55
CA GLU A 287 -8.83 -14.74 -21.18
C GLU A 287 -10.20 -14.07 -21.23
N GLU A 288 -10.50 -13.48 -22.39
CA GLU A 288 -11.86 -13.28 -22.86
C GLU A 288 -12.57 -14.64 -22.87
N LEU A 289 -13.34 -14.93 -21.82
CA LEU A 289 -14.38 -15.94 -21.85
C LEU A 289 -15.56 -15.36 -22.63
N SER A 290 -15.50 -15.48 -23.95
CA SER A 290 -16.64 -15.33 -24.82
C SER A 290 -17.66 -16.42 -24.52
N ASP A 291 -18.84 -15.95 -24.13
CA ASP A 291 -20.10 -16.65 -24.05
C ASP A 291 -20.43 -17.28 -25.41
N ASP A 292 -20.56 -18.60 -25.44
CA ASP A 292 -21.38 -19.27 -26.45
C ASP A 292 -22.07 -20.47 -25.81
N GLY A 293 -23.22 -20.15 -25.22
CA GLY A 293 -24.21 -21.14 -24.86
C GLY A 293 -24.84 -21.78 -26.08
N LEU A 294 -25.00 -23.10 -25.94
CA LEU A 294 -26.18 -23.87 -26.31
C LEU A 294 -26.18 -24.66 -27.64
N LYS A 295 -26.55 -25.95 -27.46
CA LYS A 295 -27.51 -26.75 -28.23
C LYS A 295 -26.98 -27.57 -29.44
N ILE A 296 -26.89 -28.90 -29.29
CA ILE A 296 -27.94 -29.90 -29.62
C ILE A 296 -27.34 -31.31 -29.74
N CYS A 297 -28.16 -32.28 -29.33
CA CYS A 297 -27.96 -33.71 -29.20
C CYS A 297 -27.74 -34.51 -30.50
N THR A 298 -27.26 -35.76 -30.32
CA THR A 298 -27.48 -36.99 -31.14
C THR A 298 -26.92 -36.99 -32.58
N SER A 299 -26.32 -38.04 -33.13
CA SER A 299 -26.58 -39.49 -33.08
C SER A 299 -25.37 -40.23 -33.69
N GLY A 300 -25.13 -41.48 -33.30
CA GLY A 300 -24.16 -42.38 -33.95
C GLY A 300 -23.76 -43.52 -33.06
#